data_AF-A0A925D4N0-F1
#
_entry.id   AF-A0A925D4N0-F1
#
_cell.length_a   1.000
_cell.length_b   1.000
_cell.length_c   1.000
_cell.angle_alpha   90.00
_cell.angle_beta   90.00
_cell.angle_gamma   90.00
#
_symmetry.space_group_name_H-M   'P 1'
#
loop_
_entity.id
_entity.type
_entity.pdbx_description
1 polymer ?
#
loop_
_entity_poly.entity_id
_entity_poly.type
_entity_poly.pdbx_seq_one_letter_code
_entity_poly.pdbx_strand_id
1 'polypeptide(L)'
;MDDLKTRIANTRWPDEIENSKWEYGTNKAYLKELCKYWANTFDWRKQEEYLNSFQHFRTTVDGVGLHYIHQKGEGKNSIPLLLTHGFPDSFTRFLKIIPL
;
A
#
# COMPACT_ATOMS: atom_id res chain seq x y z
N MET A 1 6.20 -12.09 -8.41
CA MET A 1 7.00 -11.64 -7.24
C MET A 1 8.50 -11.71 -7.50
N ASP A 2 8.98 -12.67 -8.30
CA ASP A 2 10.41 -12.85 -8.57
C ASP A 2 11.04 -11.69 -9.36
N ASP A 3 10.31 -11.11 -10.32
CA ASP A 3 10.78 -9.92 -11.06
C ASP A 3 11.02 -8.73 -10.11
N LEU A 4 10.09 -8.45 -9.20
CA LEU A 4 10.25 -7.39 -8.19
C LEU A 4 11.51 -7.61 -7.33
N LYS A 5 11.70 -8.84 -6.80
CA LYS A 5 12.87 -9.18 -6.00
C LYS A 5 14.16 -9.02 -6.79
N THR A 6 14.17 -9.46 -8.05
CA THR A 6 15.32 -9.33 -8.95
C THR A 6 15.68 -7.87 -9.20
N ARG A 7 14.69 -7.00 -9.41
CA ARG A 7 14.93 -5.56 -9.59
C ARG A 7 15.49 -4.90 -8.34
N ILE A 8 14.96 -5.24 -7.17
CA ILE A 8 15.48 -4.73 -5.90
C ILE A 8 16.94 -5.18 -5.70
N ALA A 9 17.25 -6.46 -5.94
CA ALA A 9 18.59 -7.01 -5.79
C ALA A 9 19.62 -6.35 -6.74
N ASN A 10 19.20 -5.99 -7.94
CA ASN A 10 20.05 -5.33 -8.95
C ASN A 10 20.00 -3.80 -8.89
N THR A 11 19.52 -3.20 -7.79
CA THR A 11 19.45 -1.74 -7.64
C THR A 11 20.84 -1.12 -7.68
N ARG A 12 21.06 -0.19 -8.61
CA ARG A 12 22.23 0.69 -8.63
C ARG A 12 21.98 1.90 -7.74
N TRP A 13 22.72 2.00 -6.65
CA TRP A 13 22.54 3.07 -5.66
C TRP A 13 23.30 4.34 -6.05
N PRO A 14 22.72 5.53 -5.86
CA PRO A 14 23.43 6.79 -6.03
C PRO A 14 24.42 7.02 -4.88
N ASP A 15 25.33 7.96 -5.11
CA ASP A 15 26.13 8.55 -4.05
C ASP A 15 25.26 9.40 -3.12
N GLU A 16 25.76 9.68 -1.91
CA GLU A 16 25.04 10.48 -0.91
C GLU A 16 26.04 11.43 -0.23
N ILE A 17 25.59 12.65 0.07
CA ILE A 17 26.39 13.61 0.83
C ILE A 17 26.56 13.09 2.26
N GLU A 18 27.79 13.05 2.75
CA GLU A 18 28.08 12.57 4.10
C GLU A 18 27.27 13.35 5.16
N ASN A 19 26.75 12.62 6.16
CA ASN A 19 26.01 13.18 7.29
C ASN A 19 24.72 13.97 6.95
N SER A 20 24.22 13.90 5.72
CA SER A 20 23.00 14.61 5.26
C SER A 20 21.68 14.08 5.85
N LYS A 21 21.68 12.88 6.45
CA LYS A 21 20.52 12.23 7.05
C LYS A 21 19.30 12.23 6.11
N TRP A 22 18.31 13.09 6.35
CA TRP A 22 17.06 13.23 5.58
C TRP A 22 16.90 14.61 4.92
N GLU A 23 17.89 15.50 5.05
CA GLU A 23 17.77 16.91 4.66
C GLU A 23 17.51 17.10 3.16
N TYR A 24 18.02 16.18 2.34
CA TYR A 24 17.89 16.21 0.88
C TYR A 24 16.99 15.08 0.32
N GLY A 25 16.11 14.55 1.16
CA GLY A 25 15.20 13.46 0.79
C GLY A 25 15.53 12.16 1.52
N THR A 26 15.16 11.03 0.91
CA THR A 26 15.26 9.73 1.59
C THR A 26 16.70 9.35 1.90
N ASN A 27 16.96 9.06 3.18
CA ASN A 27 18.25 8.56 3.61
C ASN A 27 18.62 7.23 2.92
N LYS A 28 19.80 7.15 2.30
CA LYS A 28 20.25 5.98 1.52
C LYS A 28 20.39 4.73 2.38
N ALA A 29 20.94 4.86 3.59
CA ALA A 29 21.12 3.73 4.49
C ALA A 29 19.77 3.11 4.87
N TYR A 30 18.80 3.94 5.26
CA TYR A 30 17.44 3.51 5.55
C TYR A 30 16.76 2.86 4.33
N LEU A 31 16.86 3.47 3.14
CA LEU A 31 16.24 2.91 1.93
C LEU A 31 16.84 1.55 1.54
N LYS A 32 18.16 1.37 1.71
CA LYS A 32 18.83 0.08 1.54
C LYS A 32 18.30 -0.98 2.50
N GLU A 33 18.11 -0.63 3.77
CA GLU A 33 17.53 -1.52 4.77
C GLU A 33 16.10 -1.91 4.41
N LEU A 34 15.26 -0.94 4.06
CA LEU A 34 13.87 -1.18 3.65
C LEU A 34 13.80 -2.08 2.40
N CYS A 35 14.64 -1.81 1.39
CA CYS A 35 14.72 -2.65 0.19
C CYS A 35 15.15 -4.08 0.53
N LYS A 36 16.11 -4.25 1.47
CA LYS A 36 16.54 -5.57 1.95
C LYS A 36 15.39 -6.31 2.65
N TYR A 37 14.60 -5.62 3.47
CA TYR A 37 13.41 -6.19 4.10
C TYR A 37 12.37 -6.61 3.04
N TRP A 38 12.10 -5.76 2.05
CA TRP A 38 11.16 -6.09 0.97
C TRP A 38 11.58 -7.30 0.14
N ALA A 39 12.86 -7.43 -0.18
CA ALA A 39 13.35 -8.55 -0.98
C ALA A 39 13.30 -9.90 -0.23
N ASN A 40 13.60 -9.88 1.07
CA ASN A 40 13.94 -11.09 1.81
C ASN A 40 12.94 -11.48 2.90
N THR A 41 12.12 -10.56 3.38
CA THR A 41 11.31 -10.75 4.59
C THR A 41 9.84 -10.40 4.39
N PHE A 42 9.54 -9.38 3.59
CA PHE A 42 8.16 -9.00 3.32
C PHE A 42 7.42 -10.10 2.54
N ASP A 43 6.35 -10.61 3.14
CA ASP A 43 5.49 -11.63 2.56
C ASP A 43 4.26 -10.98 1.91
N TRP A 44 4.29 -10.87 0.58
CA TRP A 44 3.15 -10.35 -0.18
C TRP A 44 1.92 -11.26 -0.09
N ARG A 45 2.09 -12.58 -0.02
CA ARG A 45 0.93 -13.49 0.01
C ARG A 45 0.16 -13.34 1.31
N LYS A 46 0.85 -13.15 2.42
CA LYS A 46 0.21 -12.82 3.70
C LYS A 46 -0.58 -11.50 3.64
N GLN A 47 -0.05 -10.47 2.99
CA GLN A 47 -0.78 -9.20 2.81
C GLN A 47 -1.97 -9.36 1.86
N GLU A 48 -1.80 -10.09 0.77
CA GLU A 48 -2.85 -10.40 -0.19
C GLU A 48 -4.01 -11.18 0.45
N GLU A 49 -3.72 -12.17 1.28
CA GLU A 49 -4.73 -12.89 2.07
C GLU A 49 -5.51 -11.95 3.00
N TYR A 50 -4.80 -11.08 3.73
CA TYR A 50 -5.45 -10.07 4.58
C TYR A 50 -6.33 -9.11 3.76
N LEU A 51 -5.85 -8.62 2.61
CA LEU A 51 -6.63 -7.77 1.72
C LEU A 51 -7.88 -8.50 1.22
N ASN A 52 -7.75 -9.74 0.77
CA ASN A 52 -8.86 -10.54 0.27
C ASN A 52 -9.88 -10.95 1.35
N SER A 53 -9.61 -10.69 2.63
CA SER A 53 -10.61 -10.86 3.69
C SER A 53 -11.73 -9.82 3.64
N PHE A 54 -11.56 -8.74 2.87
CA PHE A 54 -12.56 -7.69 2.68
C PHE A 54 -13.40 -7.90 1.41
N GLN A 55 -14.62 -7.37 1.40
CA GLN A 55 -15.53 -7.46 0.25
C GLN A 55 -15.15 -6.43 -0.83
N HIS A 56 -14.38 -6.88 -1.82
CA HIS A 56 -13.97 -6.08 -2.97
C HIS A 56 -14.97 -6.18 -4.13
N PHE A 57 -15.16 -5.06 -4.82
CA PHE A 57 -16.02 -4.96 -5.99
C PHE A 57 -15.32 -4.19 -7.11
N ARG A 58 -15.79 -4.39 -8.34
CA ARG A 58 -15.40 -3.60 -9.50
C ARG A 58 -16.65 -3.20 -10.29
N THR A 59 -16.64 -2.00 -10.84
CA THR A 59 -17.69 -1.50 -11.73
C THR A 59 -17.08 -0.60 -12.79
N THR A 60 -17.88 -0.18 -13.76
CA THR A 60 -17.50 0.84 -14.75
C THR A 60 -18.45 2.02 -14.63
N VAL A 61 -17.91 3.23 -14.50
CA VAL A 61 -18.68 4.49 -14.48
C VAL A 61 -18.05 5.41 -15.51
N ASP A 62 -18.86 5.94 -16.43
CA ASP A 62 -18.40 6.83 -17.51
C ASP A 62 -17.22 6.27 -18.32
N GLY A 63 -17.20 4.94 -18.53
CA GLY A 63 -16.13 4.24 -19.24
C GLY A 63 -14.85 3.99 -18.42
N VAL A 64 -14.81 4.40 -17.14
CA VAL A 64 -13.67 4.20 -16.24
C VAL A 64 -13.92 3.03 -15.31
N GLY A 65 -12.96 2.10 -15.24
CA GLY A 65 -12.98 0.99 -14.30
C GLY A 65 -12.71 1.48 -12.87
N LEU A 66 -13.63 1.20 -11.95
CA LEU A 66 -13.53 1.54 -10.54
C LEU A 66 -13.41 0.28 -9.68
N HIS A 67 -12.50 0.30 -8.71
CA HIS A 67 -12.40 -0.68 -7.64
C HIS A 67 -12.81 -0.04 -6.32
N TYR A 68 -13.55 -0.77 -5.49
CA TYR A 68 -13.95 -0.32 -4.16
C TYR A 68 -14.13 -1.48 -3.20
N ILE A 69 -14.07 -1.19 -1.90
CA ILE A 69 -14.56 -2.07 -0.84
C ILE A 69 -15.92 -1.53 -0.40
N HIS A 70 -16.89 -2.41 -0.23
CA HIS A 70 -18.18 -2.05 0.36
C HIS A 70 -18.46 -2.96 1.55
N GLN A 71 -18.50 -2.37 2.73
CA GLN A 71 -18.85 -3.05 3.98
C GLN A 71 -20.17 -2.45 4.50
N LYS A 72 -21.11 -3.32 4.87
CA LYS A 72 -22.34 -2.87 5.54
C LYS A 72 -22.00 -2.42 6.96
N GLY A 73 -22.45 -1.22 7.34
CA GLY A 73 -22.31 -0.74 8.71
C GLY A 73 -23.13 -1.55 9.70
N GLU A 74 -22.68 -1.57 10.95
CA GLU A 74 -23.36 -2.30 12.03
C GLU A 74 -24.39 -1.40 12.73
N GLY A 75 -25.62 -1.93 12.94
CA GLY A 75 -26.67 -1.25 13.71
C GLY A 75 -27.90 -0.82 12.90
N LYS A 76 -28.91 -0.28 13.61
CA LYS A 76 -30.25 0.00 13.05
C LYS A 76 -30.31 1.23 12.13
N ASN A 77 -29.39 2.18 12.32
CA ASN A 77 -29.39 3.48 11.63
C ASN A 77 -27.99 3.77 11.04
N SER A 78 -27.37 2.80 10.35
CA SER A 78 -26.05 2.99 9.78
C SER A 78 -26.06 4.10 8.71
N ILE A 79 -25.12 5.04 8.84
CA ILE A 79 -24.99 6.18 7.92
C ILE A 79 -24.05 5.75 6.78
N PRO A 80 -24.45 5.88 5.50
CA PRO A 80 -23.56 5.62 4.39
C PRO A 80 -22.39 6.61 4.38
N LEU A 81 -21.17 6.09 4.45
CA LEU A 81 -19.94 6.88 4.36
C LEU A 81 -19.15 6.49 3.12
N LEU A 82 -18.69 7.48 2.36
CA LEU A 82 -17.74 7.32 1.27
C LEU A 82 -16.37 7.79 1.73
N LEU A 83 -15.40 6.88 1.77
CA LEU A 83 -14.02 7.17 2.16
C LEU A 83 -13.11 7.13 0.94
N THR A 84 -12.57 8.28 0.56
CA THR A 84 -11.67 8.42 -0.60
C THR A 84 -10.24 8.64 -0.13
N HIS A 85 -9.30 7.84 -0.66
CA HIS A 85 -7.87 8.09 -0.45
C HIS A 85 -7.36 9.18 -1.41
N GLY A 86 -6.13 9.67 -1.15
CA GLY A 86 -5.44 10.62 -2.00
C GLY A 86 -4.09 10.09 -2.48
N PHE A 87 -3.21 10.99 -2.91
CA PHE A 87 -1.82 10.68 -3.24
C PHE A 87 -0.90 10.96 -2.03
N PRO A 88 0.14 10.14 -1.74
CA PRO A 88 0.61 8.92 -2.41
C PRO A 88 0.03 7.64 -1.76
N ASP A 89 -1.28 7.57 -1.56
CA ASP A 89 -1.93 6.52 -0.75
C ASP A 89 -2.90 5.66 -1.56
N SER A 90 -3.53 4.68 -0.90
CA SER A 90 -4.53 3.78 -1.47
C SER A 90 -5.68 3.50 -0.49
N PHE A 91 -6.65 2.71 -0.92
CA PHE A 91 -7.77 2.26 -0.09
C PHE A 91 -7.32 1.54 1.19
N THR A 92 -6.08 1.02 1.25
CA THR A 92 -5.57 0.27 2.40
C THR A 92 -5.53 1.08 3.69
N ARG A 93 -5.49 2.43 3.62
CA ARG A 93 -5.60 3.32 4.79
C ARG A 93 -6.80 2.98 5.67
N PHE A 94 -7.93 2.66 5.05
CA PHE A 94 -9.21 2.52 5.73
C PHE A 94 -9.48 1.10 6.26
N LEU A 95 -8.64 0.11 5.96
CA LEU A 95 -8.89 -1.27 6.37
C LEU A 95 -8.94 -1.46 7.90
N LYS A 96 -8.23 -0.60 8.65
CA LYS A 96 -8.17 -0.66 10.12
C LYS A 96 -9.44 -0.18 10.82
N ILE A 97 -10.34 0.46 10.10
CA ILE A 97 -11.59 0.99 10.66
C ILE A 97 -12.80 0.16 10.21
N ILE A 98 -12.63 -0.88 9.42
CA ILE A 98 -13.72 -1.72 8.91
C ILE A 98 -13.92 -2.95 9.82
N PRO A 99 -15.17 -3.33 10.19
CA PRO A 99 -16.40 -2.56 9.97
C PRO A 99 -16.49 -1.35 10.93
N LEU A 100 -17.03 -0.24 10.42
CA LEU A 100 -17.51 0.90 11.21
C LEU A 100 -18.98 0.70 11.60
#